data_AF-A0A1B7MH55-F1
#
_entry.id   AF-A0A1B7MH55-F1
#
_cell.length_a   1.000
_cell.length_b   1.000
_cell.length_c   1.000
_cell.angle_alpha   90.00
_cell.angle_beta   90.00
_cell.angle_gamma   90.00
#
_symmetry.space_group_name_H-M   'P 1'
#
loop_
_entity.id
_entity.type
_entity.pdbx_description
1 polymer ?
#
loop_
_entity_poly.entity_id
_entity_poly.type
_entity_poly.pdbx_seq_one_letter_code
_entity_poly.pdbx_strand_id
1 'polypeptide(L)'
;VFNSASSTFYAPSNLSGIDGMKREQIHSCLMWRNKHLRNDCVFVITNLDTPGMLGMDVARVLAFFSFRWNGKHFPCAVICWFNHIGDAPDSDTGM
;
A
#
# COMPACT_ATOMS: atom_id res chain seq x y z
N VAL A 1 -14.80 6.45 -8.42
CA VAL A 1 -14.43 5.48 -7.36
C VAL A 1 -13.88 4.25 -8.04
N PHE A 2 -12.72 3.77 -7.60
CA PHE A 2 -12.04 2.61 -8.18
C PHE A 2 -12.00 1.48 -7.16
N ASN A 3 -12.16 0.24 -7.62
CA ASN A 3 -12.14 -0.94 -6.75
C ASN A 3 -10.72 -1.47 -6.51
N SER A 4 -9.74 -0.98 -7.25
CA SER A 4 -8.34 -1.37 -7.11
C SER A 4 -7.40 -0.35 -7.74
N ALA A 5 -6.13 -0.43 -7.36
CA ALA A 5 -5.00 0.26 -7.98
C ALA A 5 -3.86 -0.74 -8.22
N SER A 6 -2.89 -0.38 -9.05
CA SER A 6 -1.67 -1.17 -9.21
C SER A 6 -0.45 -0.38 -8.76
N SER A 7 0.45 -1.01 -8.02
CA SER A 7 1.75 -0.46 -7.65
C SER A 7 2.86 -1.22 -8.35
N THR A 8 3.86 -0.51 -8.85
CA THR A 8 5.06 -1.11 -9.45
C THR A 8 6.27 -0.64 -8.66
N PHE A 9 7.09 -1.57 -8.17
CA PHE A 9 8.25 -1.28 -7.34
C PHE A 9 9.39 -2.27 -7.62
N TYR A 10 10.61 -1.88 -7.25
CA TYR A 10 11.79 -2.72 -7.37
C TYR A 10 12.00 -3.54 -6.10
N ALA A 11 12.13 -4.86 -6.25
CA ALA A 11 12.33 -5.82 -5.17
C ALA A 11 13.55 -6.70 -5.49
N PRO A 12 14.78 -6.28 -5.13
CA PRO A 12 16.02 -6.93 -5.56
C PRO A 12 16.17 -8.36 -5.03
N SER A 13 15.54 -8.67 -3.90
CA SER A 13 15.54 -10.02 -3.31
C SER A 13 14.60 -10.99 -4.02
N ASN A 14 13.71 -10.52 -4.88
CA ASN A 14 12.77 -11.39 -5.59
C ASN A 14 13.31 -11.76 -6.97
N LEU A 15 13.71 -13.03 -7.13
CA LEU A 15 14.22 -13.57 -8.40
C LEU A 15 13.15 -13.65 -9.50
N SER A 16 11.86 -13.48 -9.16
CA SER A 16 10.77 -13.52 -10.13
C SER A 16 10.43 -12.12 -10.68
N GLY A 17 11.12 -11.70 -11.73
CA GLY A 17 10.85 -10.44 -12.45
C GLY A 17 11.95 -10.11 -13.45
N ILE A 18 11.65 -9.29 -14.46
CA ILE A 18 12.71 -8.70 -15.29
C ILE A 18 13.46 -7.72 -14.40
N ASP A 19 14.71 -8.02 -14.08
CA ASP A 19 15.59 -7.15 -13.29
C ASP A 19 14.95 -6.74 -11.95
N GLY A 20 14.35 -7.66 -11.21
CA GLY A 20 13.78 -7.38 -9.87
C GLY A 20 12.54 -6.48 -9.81
N MET A 21 11.97 -6.06 -10.96
CA MET A 21 10.75 -5.24 -11.00
C MET A 21 9.50 -6.07 -10.71
N LYS A 22 8.67 -5.58 -9.79
CA LYS A 22 7.41 -6.21 -9.38
C LYS A 22 6.23 -5.27 -9.59
N ARG A 23 5.09 -5.85 -9.97
CA ARG A 23 3.79 -5.16 -10.02
C ARG A 23 2.79 -5.90 -9.16
N GLU A 24 2.13 -5.18 -8.25
CA GLU A 24 1.09 -5.72 -7.36
C GLU A 24 -0.22 -4.98 -7.56
N GLN A 25 -1.33 -5.69 -7.41
CA GLN A 25 -2.67 -5.12 -7.44
C GLN A 25 -3.18 -4.97 -6.00
N ILE A 26 -3.62 -3.76 -5.66
CA ILE A 26 -4.14 -3.38 -4.35
C ILE A 26 -5.66 -3.23 -4.48
N HIS A 27 -6.42 -3.95 -3.65
CA HIS A 27 -7.88 -3.97 -3.71
C HIS A 27 -8.53 -3.18 -2.57
N SER A 28 -9.66 -2.54 -2.92
CA SER A 28 -10.57 -1.87 -2.00
C SER A 28 -12.01 -2.15 -2.47
N CYS A 29 -12.39 -3.43 -2.42
CA CYS A 29 -13.64 -3.95 -2.98
C CYS A 29 -14.67 -4.21 -1.87
N LEU A 30 -15.84 -3.58 -1.93
CA LEU A 30 -16.96 -3.84 -1.01
C LEU A 30 -17.49 -5.28 -1.10
N MET A 31 -17.44 -5.89 -2.29
CA MET A 31 -17.92 -7.26 -2.55
C MET A 31 -16.87 -8.07 -3.30
N TRP A 32 -15.84 -8.49 -2.60
CA TRP A 32 -14.87 -9.45 -3.13
C TRP A 32 -15.49 -10.84 -3.23
N ARG A 33 -15.41 -11.44 -4.43
CA ARG A 33 -16.04 -12.74 -4.77
C ARG A 33 -17.52 -12.83 -4.37
N ASN A 34 -18.24 -11.71 -4.42
CA ASN A 34 -19.65 -11.58 -4.02
C ASN A 34 -19.95 -12.00 -2.57
N LYS A 35 -18.96 -11.93 -1.66
CA LYS A 35 -19.13 -12.41 -0.28
C LYS A 35 -18.73 -11.39 0.78
N HIS A 36 -17.54 -10.81 0.68
CA HIS A 36 -16.98 -10.01 1.78
C HIS A 36 -16.25 -8.76 1.28
N LEU A 37 -16.12 -7.77 2.15
CA LEU A 37 -15.23 -6.63 1.96
C LEU A 37 -13.78 -7.13 1.86
N ARG A 38 -13.04 -6.62 0.88
CA ARG A 38 -11.59 -6.80 0.77
C ARG A 38 -10.92 -5.45 0.65
N ASN A 39 -10.22 -5.09 1.72
CA ASN A 39 -9.43 -3.87 1.85
C ASN A 39 -7.99 -4.29 2.14
N ASP A 40 -7.13 -4.19 1.13
CA ASP A 40 -5.74 -4.60 1.25
C ASP A 40 -4.94 -3.59 2.10
N CYS A 41 -3.90 -4.09 2.78
CA CYS A 41 -2.92 -3.25 3.48
C CYS A 41 -1.80 -2.85 2.51
N VAL A 42 -1.24 -1.67 2.73
CA VAL A 42 -0.19 -1.07 1.90
C VAL A 42 0.89 -0.46 2.78
N PHE A 43 2.11 -0.46 2.26
CA PHE A 43 3.17 0.42 2.76
C PHE A 43 3.04 1.80 2.12
N VAL A 44 3.12 2.84 2.94
CA VAL A 44 3.09 4.24 2.51
C VAL A 44 4.42 4.85 2.89
N ILE A 45 5.13 5.42 1.91
CA ILE A 45 6.38 6.14 2.18
C ILE A 45 6.04 7.43 2.92
N THR A 46 6.49 7.54 4.16
CA THR A 46 6.28 8.72 5.02
C THR A 46 7.57 9.50 5.24
N ASN A 47 8.74 8.86 5.07
CA ASN A 47 10.05 9.52 5.09
C ASN A 47 10.93 9.03 3.94
N LEU A 48 11.22 9.91 2.98
CA LEU A 48 12.05 9.61 1.80
C LEU A 48 13.55 9.52 2.11
N ASP A 49 14.00 10.12 3.21
CA ASP A 49 15.41 10.14 3.61
C ASP A 49 15.81 8.85 4.36
N THR A 50 14.82 8.02 4.73
CA THR A 50 15.03 6.78 5.46
C THR A 50 14.87 5.58 4.53
N PRO A 51 15.88 4.71 4.39
CA PRO A 51 15.83 3.59 3.47
C PRO A 51 14.94 2.45 3.97
N GLY A 52 14.34 1.72 3.03
CA GLY A 52 13.60 0.50 3.31
C GLY A 52 12.32 0.73 4.12
N MET A 53 11.90 -0.28 4.87
CA MET A 53 10.65 -0.23 5.65
C MET A 53 10.66 0.82 6.76
N LEU A 54 11.84 1.24 7.24
CA LEU A 54 11.96 2.28 8.27
C LEU A 54 11.44 3.66 7.81
N GLY A 55 11.40 3.92 6.50
CA GLY A 55 10.82 5.12 5.93
C GLY A 55 9.34 4.98 5.55
N MET A 56 8.69 3.89 5.95
CA MET A 56 7.34 3.56 5.53
C MET A 56 6.44 3.23 6.72
N ASP A 57 5.18 3.61 6.59
CA ASP A 57 4.11 3.24 7.52
C ASP A 57 3.14 2.26 6.87
N VAL A 58 2.43 1.49 7.69
CA VAL A 58 1.40 0.55 7.24
C VAL A 58 0.03 1.20 7.34
N ALA A 59 -0.77 1.07 6.28
CA ALA A 59 -2.16 1.51 6.28
C ALA A 59 -3.07 0.49 5.59
N ARG A 60 -4.35 0.50 5.95
CA ARG A 60 -5.41 -0.24 5.23
C ARG A 60 -6.13 0.69 4.27
N VAL A 61 -6.25 0.32 3.00
CA VAL A 61 -6.99 1.11 2.02
C VAL A 61 -8.50 0.91 2.19
N LEU A 62 -9.24 2.01 2.32
CA LEU A 62 -10.70 2.00 2.47
C LEU A 62 -11.43 2.33 1.17
N ALA A 63 -10.84 3.18 0.32
CA ALA A 63 -11.38 3.51 -0.99
C ALA A 63 -10.30 4.09 -1.91
N PHE A 64 -10.46 3.91 -3.22
CA PHE A 64 -9.74 4.68 -4.22
C PHE A 64 -10.67 5.65 -4.94
N PHE A 65 -10.21 6.88 -5.15
CA PHE A 65 -10.95 7.92 -5.85
C PHE A 65 -10.00 8.83 -6.60
N SER A 66 -10.56 9.74 -7.38
CA SER A 66 -9.78 10.80 -7.99
C SER A 66 -10.60 12.06 -8.10
N PHE A 67 -9.92 13.20 -8.17
CA PHE A 67 -10.54 14.48 -8.41
C PHE A 67 -9.68 15.32 -9.36
N ARG A 68 -10.27 16.37 -9.91
CA ARG A 68 -9.58 17.35 -10.76
C ARG A 68 -9.43 18.67 -10.00
N TRP A 69 -8.21 19.21 -10.01
CA TRP A 69 -7.91 20.53 -9.47
C TRP A 69 -6.94 21.25 -10.40
N ASN A 70 -7.26 22.50 -10.75
CA ASN A 70 -6.47 23.32 -11.68
C ASN A 70 -6.09 22.58 -12.98
N GLY A 71 -7.06 21.91 -13.60
CA GLY A 71 -6.84 21.11 -14.83
C GLY A 71 -6.10 19.78 -14.65
N LYS A 72 -5.47 19.53 -13.50
CA LYS A 72 -4.72 18.31 -13.21
C LYS A 72 -5.59 17.25 -12.52
N HIS A 73 -5.38 15.98 -12.87
CA HIS A 73 -6.05 14.83 -12.26
C HIS A 73 -5.19 14.25 -11.13
N PHE A 74 -5.82 14.03 -9.96
CA PHE A 74 -5.16 13.50 -8.76
C PHE A 74 -5.79 12.15 -8.39
N PRO A 75 -5.10 11.02 -8.59
CA PRO A 75 -5.50 9.75 -8.00
C PRO A 75 -5.22 9.77 -6.49
N CYS A 76 -6.17 9.29 -5.69
CA CYS A 76 -6.11 9.33 -4.24
C CYS A 76 -6.65 8.04 -3.62
N ALA A 77 -6.21 7.78 -2.40
CA ALA A 77 -6.72 6.70 -1.57
C ALA A 77 -7.19 7.28 -0.23
N VAL A 78 -8.32 6.78 0.27
CA VAL A 78 -8.71 6.92 1.67
C VAL A 78 -8.10 5.75 2.42
N ILE A 79 -7.37 6.01 3.49
CA ILE A 79 -6.65 5.00 4.24
C ILE A 79 -6.95 5.10 5.74
N CYS A 80 -6.82 3.98 6.44
CA CYS A 80 -6.78 3.90 7.90
C CYS A 80 -5.37 3.50 8.32
N TRP A 81 -4.70 4.35 9.09
CA TRP A 81 -3.35 4.09 9.59
C TRP A 81 -3.35 3.00 10.67
N PHE A 82 -2.31 2.17 10.67
CA PHE A 82 -1.97 1.36 11.83
C PHE A 82 -1.05 2.16 12.76
N ASN A 83 -1.09 1.85 14.04
CA ASN A 83 -0.16 2.44 15.00
C ASN A 83 1.13 1.62 15.04
N HIS A 84 2.27 2.32 15.01
CA HIS A 84 3.55 1.73 15.33
C HIS A 84 3.66 1.57 16.85
N ILE A 85 4.07 0.39 17.32
CA ILE A 85 4.22 0.10 18.75
C ILE A 85 5.69 -0.26 19.00
N GLY A 86 6.44 0.70 19.57
CA GLY A 86 7.88 0.56 19.78
C GLY A 86 8.69 0.76 18.49
N ASP A 87 10.01 0.69 18.58
CA ASP A 87 10.94 0.89 17.45
C ASP A 87 11.76 -0.37 17.11
N ALA A 88 11.35 -1.51 17.65
CA ALA A 88 12.00 -2.80 17.47
C ALA A 88 10.95 -3.87 17.13
N PRO A 89 11.34 -4.94 16.42
CA PRO A 89 10.45 -6.06 16.18
C PRO A 89 9.90 -6.62 17.49
N ASP A 90 8.63 -6.99 17.48
CA ASP A 90 7.96 -7.67 18.56
C ASP A 90 8.69 -8.97 18.92
N SER A 91 8.89 -9.22 20.21
CA SER A 91 9.71 -10.33 20.69
C SER A 91 9.14 -11.71 20.35
N ASP A 92 7.81 -11.78 20.21
CA ASP A 92 7.10 -13.05 20.06
C ASP A 92 6.93 -13.41 18.58
N THR A 93 6.65 -12.39 17.74
CA THR A 93 6.42 -12.56 16.30
C THR A 93 7.65 -12.27 15.44
N GLY A 94 8.64 -11.55 15.98
CA GLY A 94 9.80 -11.07 15.24
C GLY A 94 9.46 -10.02 14.17
N MET A 95 8.28 -9.41 14.24
CA MET A 95 7.78 -8.37 13.34
C MET A 95 7.69 -7.01 14.02
#